data_AF-A0A5M9WN68-F1
#
_entry.id   AF-A0A5M9WN68-F1
#
_cell.length_a   1.000
_cell.length_b   1.000
_cell.length_c   1.000
_cell.angle_alpha   90.00
_cell.angle_beta   90.00
_cell.angle_gamma   90.00
#
_symmetry.space_group_name_H-M   'P 1'
#
loop_
_entity.id
_entity.type
_entity.pdbx_description
1 polymer ?
#
loop_
_entity_poly.entity_id
_entity_poly.type
_entity_poly.pdbx_seq_one_letter_code
_entity_poly.pdbx_strand_id
1 'polypeptide(L)'
;MYLKQAIARINNIDWSLVGGIASKVEADLACEFLRRLACFFKEEGISPIKPLVADIAKLLGDTEEVEVSDYCNSEVVEFLGENIYVKNIIQYYLHLAKYAEERPETYRHLNVYEPLIKILERKGLFVLRINALDIVNGSHIPLEDWYENFVNMNSLEID
;
A
#
# COMPACT_ATOMS: atom_id res chain seq x y z
N MET A 1 -4.05 -19.24 0.01
CA MET A 1 -2.73 -19.05 -0.62
C MET A 1 -2.25 -17.59 -0.61
N TYR A 2 -3.14 -16.60 -0.70
CA TYR A 2 -2.82 -15.17 -0.80
C TYR A 2 -1.97 -14.66 0.36
N LEU A 3 -2.32 -14.99 1.61
CA LEU A 3 -1.57 -14.52 2.78
C LEU A 3 -0.14 -15.03 2.76
N LYS A 4 0.06 -16.34 2.49
CA LYS A 4 1.39 -16.94 2.41
C LYS A 4 2.25 -16.29 1.31
N GLN A 5 1.65 -15.93 0.18
CA GLN A 5 2.35 -15.23 -0.90
C GLN A 5 2.70 -13.80 -0.53
N ALA A 6 1.77 -13.06 0.09
CA ALA A 6 2.01 -11.71 0.57
C ALA A 6 3.16 -11.69 1.59
N ILE A 7 3.15 -12.60 2.58
CA ILE A 7 4.22 -12.76 3.56
C ILE A 7 5.57 -13.05 2.89
N ALA A 8 5.60 -14.01 1.97
CA ALA A 8 6.83 -14.38 1.27
C ALA A 8 7.39 -13.19 0.48
N ARG A 9 6.53 -12.41 -0.18
CA ARG A 9 6.93 -11.22 -0.93
C ARG A 9 7.55 -10.16 -0.01
N ILE A 10 6.88 -9.81 1.09
CA ILE A 10 7.37 -8.81 2.05
C ILE A 10 8.68 -9.25 2.69
N ASN A 11 8.81 -10.52 3.08
CA ASN A 11 10.03 -11.05 3.68
C ASN A 11 11.22 -11.15 2.70
N ASN A 12 10.98 -11.11 1.38
CA ASN A 12 12.02 -11.19 0.35
C ASN A 12 12.50 -9.82 -0.15
N ILE A 13 11.91 -8.72 0.31
CA ILE A 13 12.42 -7.37 0.03
C ILE A 13 13.75 -7.20 0.77
N ASP A 14 14.75 -6.62 0.10
CA ASP A 14 16.02 -6.26 0.71
C ASP A 14 15.87 -4.93 1.47
N TRP A 15 15.37 -5.01 2.70
CA TRP A 15 15.04 -3.85 3.54
C TRP A 15 16.26 -2.99 3.86
N SER A 16 17.45 -3.58 3.87
CA SER A 16 18.72 -2.86 4.08
C SER A 16 19.02 -1.82 2.99
N LEU A 17 18.42 -1.96 1.80
CA LEU A 17 18.61 -1.05 0.66
C LEU A 17 17.43 -0.11 0.41
N VAL A 18 16.31 -0.29 1.12
CA VAL A 18 15.10 0.52 0.93
C VAL A 18 15.38 1.99 1.29
N GLY A 19 14.95 2.90 0.40
CA GLY A 19 15.19 4.34 0.49
C GLY A 19 16.44 4.82 -0.24
N GLY A 20 17.20 3.91 -0.85
CA GLY A 20 18.37 4.24 -1.67
C GLY A 20 18.05 4.72 -3.08
N ILE A 21 16.81 4.53 -3.57
CA ILE A 21 16.40 4.88 -4.93
C ILE A 21 15.21 5.84 -4.92
N ALA A 22 15.30 6.89 -5.74
CA ALA A 22 14.18 7.75 -6.08
C ALA A 22 14.27 8.13 -7.55
N SER A 23 13.24 7.81 -8.31
CA SER A 23 13.11 8.18 -9.73
C SER A 23 11.66 8.52 -10.06
N LYS A 24 11.43 8.95 -11.30
CA LYS A 24 10.08 9.18 -11.81
C LYS A 24 9.19 7.93 -11.71
N VAL A 25 9.77 6.72 -11.84
CA VAL A 25 9.01 5.48 -11.77
C VAL A 25 8.35 5.29 -10.40
N GLU A 26 9.05 5.61 -9.31
CA GLU A 26 8.49 5.52 -7.96
C GLU A 26 7.39 6.57 -7.74
N ALA A 27 7.51 7.75 -8.35
CA ALA A 27 6.44 8.76 -8.32
C ALA A 27 5.20 8.30 -9.10
N ASP A 28 5.38 7.71 -10.28
CA ASP A 28 4.30 7.17 -11.11
C ASP A 28 3.60 6.00 -10.37
N LEU A 29 4.35 5.13 -9.67
CA LEU A 29 3.79 4.08 -8.81
C LEU A 29 2.96 4.66 -7.65
N ALA A 30 3.43 5.72 -6.99
CA ALA A 30 2.67 6.37 -5.92
C ALA A 30 1.35 7.00 -6.42
N CYS A 31 1.37 7.65 -7.59
CA CYS A 31 0.17 8.14 -8.25
C CYS A 31 -0.79 7.00 -8.62
N GLU A 32 -0.27 5.89 -9.12
CA GLU A 32 -1.07 4.71 -9.48
C GLU A 32 -1.73 4.08 -8.24
N PHE A 33 -1.08 4.07 -7.09
CA PHE A 33 -1.71 3.66 -5.83
C PHE A 33 -2.93 4.53 -5.50
N LEU A 34 -2.77 5.86 -5.55
CA LEU A 34 -3.87 6.80 -5.26
C LEU A 34 -5.03 6.65 -6.25
N ARG A 35 -4.72 6.47 -7.53
CA ARG A 35 -5.71 6.15 -8.58
C ARG A 35 -6.48 4.87 -8.27
N ARG A 36 -5.78 3.76 -7.98
CA ARG A 36 -6.42 2.48 -7.68
C ARG A 36 -7.27 2.54 -6.43
N LEU A 37 -6.80 3.23 -5.40
CA LEU A 37 -7.57 3.43 -4.17
C LEU A 37 -8.83 4.28 -4.42
N ALA A 38 -8.73 5.33 -5.23
CA ALA A 38 -9.90 6.12 -5.62
C ALA A 38 -10.91 5.30 -6.43
N CYS A 39 -10.43 4.45 -7.36
CA CYS A 39 -11.28 3.52 -8.10
C CYS A 39 -11.97 2.53 -7.17
N PHE A 40 -11.27 1.98 -6.16
CA PHE A 40 -11.87 1.11 -5.15
C PHE A 40 -13.08 1.77 -4.45
N PHE A 41 -12.93 3.01 -3.96
CA PHE A 41 -14.05 3.72 -3.33
C PHE A 41 -15.24 3.90 -4.27
N LYS A 42 -14.97 4.24 -5.53
CA LYS A 42 -16.01 4.42 -6.56
C LYS A 42 -16.72 3.11 -6.90
N GLU A 43 -15.98 2.02 -7.07
CA GLU A 43 -16.50 0.70 -7.44
C GLU A 43 -17.35 0.08 -6.33
N GLU A 44 -16.91 0.21 -5.08
CA GLU A 44 -17.61 -0.34 -3.92
C GLU A 44 -18.71 0.60 -3.38
N GLY A 45 -18.85 1.81 -3.94
CA GLY A 45 -19.83 2.79 -3.49
C GLY A 45 -19.59 3.29 -2.06
N ILE A 46 -18.33 3.28 -1.62
CA ILE A 46 -17.91 3.69 -0.27
C ILE A 46 -17.48 5.16 -0.31
N SER A 47 -17.90 5.95 0.69
CA SER A 47 -17.44 7.33 0.84
C SER A 47 -15.91 7.39 1.03
N PRO A 48 -15.18 8.17 0.20
CA PRO A 48 -13.73 8.25 0.29
C PRO A 48 -13.26 8.75 1.66
N ILE A 49 -12.25 8.09 2.22
CA ILE A 49 -11.54 8.53 3.43
C ILE A 49 -10.06 8.79 3.12
N LYS A 50 -9.31 9.35 4.07
CA LYS A 50 -7.89 9.65 3.85
C LYS A 50 -7.11 8.34 3.56
N PRO A 51 -6.22 8.33 2.54
CA PRO A 51 -5.46 7.12 2.18
C PRO A 51 -4.68 6.52 3.35
N LEU A 52 -4.17 7.36 4.26
CA LEU A 52 -3.45 6.93 5.46
C LEU A 52 -4.21 5.92 6.33
N VAL A 53 -5.55 5.99 6.36
CA VAL A 53 -6.40 5.16 7.22
C VAL A 53 -7.32 4.24 6.41
N ALA A 54 -7.04 4.06 5.11
CA ALA A 54 -7.84 3.25 4.20
C ALA A 54 -7.39 1.78 4.22
N ASP A 55 -7.68 1.09 5.33
CA ASP A 55 -7.58 -0.37 5.42
C ASP A 55 -8.75 -1.02 4.66
N ILE A 56 -8.47 -1.57 3.48
CA ILE A 56 -9.50 -2.11 2.58
C ILE A 56 -10.24 -3.30 3.22
N ALA A 57 -9.58 -4.15 4.00
CA ALA A 57 -10.25 -5.28 4.65
C ALA A 57 -11.32 -4.78 5.63
N LYS A 58 -10.96 -3.80 6.47
CA LYS A 58 -11.91 -3.15 7.40
C LYS A 58 -13.03 -2.42 6.67
N LEU A 59 -12.72 -1.73 5.57
CA LEU A 59 -13.72 -1.05 4.74
C LEU A 59 -14.72 -2.03 4.10
N LEU A 60 -14.29 -3.27 3.84
CA LEU A 60 -15.13 -4.36 3.35
C LEU A 60 -15.80 -5.18 4.48
N GLY A 61 -15.71 -4.71 5.73
CA GLY A 61 -16.42 -5.25 6.88
C GLY A 61 -15.66 -6.31 7.69
N ASP A 62 -14.36 -6.52 7.43
CA ASP A 62 -13.54 -7.36 8.30
C ASP A 62 -13.29 -6.67 9.65
N THR A 63 -13.22 -7.47 10.72
CA THR A 63 -13.06 -6.98 12.10
C THR A 63 -11.82 -7.54 12.78
N GLU A 64 -11.06 -8.38 12.08
CA GLU A 64 -9.81 -8.89 12.62
C GLU A 64 -8.73 -7.82 12.71
N GLU A 65 -7.76 -8.10 13.58
CA GLU A 65 -6.54 -7.30 13.69
C GLU A 65 -5.37 -8.14 13.20
N VAL A 66 -4.49 -7.51 12.43
CA VAL A 66 -3.29 -8.12 11.87
C VAL A 66 -2.10 -7.34 12.37
N GLU A 67 -1.17 -8.00 13.05
CA GLU A 67 0.10 -7.43 13.48
C GLU A 67 1.23 -7.99 12.62
N VAL A 68 2.07 -7.11 12.07
CA VAL A 68 3.18 -7.51 11.19
C VAL A 68 4.14 -8.49 11.88
N SER A 69 4.36 -8.35 13.18
CA SER A 69 5.22 -9.23 13.97
C SER A 69 4.75 -10.68 14.03
N ASP A 70 3.47 -10.94 13.79
CA ASP A 70 2.91 -12.30 13.80
C ASP A 70 3.24 -13.07 12.52
N TYR A 71 3.65 -12.37 11.46
CA TYR A 71 3.79 -12.93 10.11
C TYR A 71 5.18 -12.73 9.47
N CYS A 72 5.82 -11.58 9.73
CA CYS A 72 7.05 -11.19 9.06
C CYS A 72 8.31 -11.51 9.89
N ASN A 73 9.45 -11.59 9.22
CA ASN A 73 10.74 -11.84 9.88
C ASN A 73 11.21 -10.63 10.70
N SER A 74 12.24 -10.82 11.53
CA SER A 74 12.74 -9.77 12.44
C SER A 74 13.29 -8.54 11.70
N GLU A 75 13.88 -8.72 10.52
CA GLU A 75 14.42 -7.63 9.70
C GLU A 75 13.29 -6.68 9.26
N VAL A 76 12.18 -7.24 8.76
CA VAL A 76 10.97 -6.49 8.40
C VAL A 76 10.42 -5.75 9.62
N VAL A 77 10.31 -6.43 10.76
CA VAL A 77 9.74 -5.85 11.99
C VAL A 77 10.59 -4.68 12.50
N GLU A 78 11.92 -4.83 12.49
CA GLU A 78 12.87 -3.79 12.88
C GLU A 78 12.75 -2.56 11.98
N PHE A 79 12.81 -2.75 10.66
CA PHE A 79 12.68 -1.66 9.69
C PHE A 79 11.36 -0.90 9.86
N LEU A 80 10.25 -1.62 10.00
CA LEU A 80 8.92 -1.03 10.12
C LEU A 80 8.67 -0.39 11.49
N GLY A 81 9.41 -0.77 12.52
CA GLY A 81 9.43 -0.10 13.82
C GLY A 81 9.89 1.36 13.73
N GLU A 82 10.81 1.65 12.82
CA GLU A 82 11.29 3.01 12.53
C GLU A 82 10.46 3.73 11.46
N ASN A 83 9.72 2.97 10.64
CA ASN A 83 8.97 3.46 9.47
C ASN A 83 7.46 3.21 9.61
N ILE A 84 6.82 3.83 10.61
CA ILE A 84 5.41 3.58 10.96
C ILE A 84 4.42 3.76 9.80
N TYR A 85 4.68 4.69 8.88
CA TYR A 85 3.81 4.92 7.72
C TYR A 85 3.86 3.77 6.71
N VAL A 86 5.03 3.15 6.54
CA VAL A 86 5.20 1.93 5.74
C VAL A 86 4.56 0.76 6.48
N LYS A 87 4.73 0.69 7.81
CA LYS A 87 4.11 -0.37 8.64
C LYS A 87 2.61 -0.45 8.39
N ASN A 88 1.91 0.68 8.41
CA ASN A 88 0.46 0.71 8.19
C ASN A 88 0.07 0.09 6.84
N ILE A 89 0.78 0.45 5.77
CA ILE A 89 0.49 -0.09 4.43
C ILE A 89 0.78 -1.60 4.35
N ILE A 90 1.90 -2.07 4.90
CA ILE A 90 2.21 -3.50 4.94
C ILE A 90 1.16 -4.25 5.76
N GLN A 91 0.73 -3.68 6.88
CA GLN A 91 -0.33 -4.24 7.71
C GLN A 91 -1.65 -4.35 6.95
N TYR A 92 -2.09 -3.31 6.25
CA TYR A 92 -3.32 -3.33 5.44
C TYR A 92 -3.24 -4.33 4.27
N TYR A 93 -2.07 -4.45 3.64
CA TYR A 93 -1.84 -5.43 2.59
C TYR A 93 -1.95 -6.87 3.12
N LEU A 94 -1.30 -7.17 4.25
CA LEU A 94 -1.38 -8.49 4.88
C LEU A 94 -2.80 -8.78 5.41
N HIS A 95 -3.48 -7.78 5.95
CA HIS A 95 -4.86 -7.88 6.41
C HIS A 95 -5.80 -8.26 5.26
N LEU A 96 -5.72 -7.53 4.14
CA LEU A 96 -6.52 -7.85 2.96
C LEU A 96 -6.15 -9.22 2.37
N ALA A 97 -4.87 -9.61 2.39
CA ALA A 97 -4.44 -10.91 1.89
C ALA A 97 -4.97 -12.06 2.74
N LYS A 98 -5.08 -11.85 4.05
CA LYS A 98 -5.73 -12.78 4.99
C LYS A 98 -7.24 -12.84 4.74
N TYR A 99 -7.90 -11.70 4.66
CA TYR A 99 -9.35 -11.64 4.41
C TYR A 99 -9.74 -12.28 3.07
N ALA A 100 -8.88 -12.18 2.05
CA ALA A 100 -9.07 -12.84 0.76
C ALA A 100 -9.00 -14.38 0.82
N GLU A 101 -8.45 -14.98 1.87
CA GLU A 101 -8.54 -16.44 2.10
C GLU A 101 -9.97 -16.85 2.45
N GLU A 102 -10.66 -16.02 3.24
CA GLU A 102 -12.01 -16.28 3.74
C GLU A 102 -13.08 -15.79 2.77
N ARG A 103 -12.79 -14.69 2.06
CA ARG A 103 -13.64 -14.05 1.06
C ARG A 103 -12.89 -13.87 -0.25
N PRO A 104 -12.79 -14.94 -1.06
CA PRO A 104 -11.98 -14.95 -2.29
C PRO A 104 -12.29 -13.82 -3.26
N GLU A 105 -13.50 -13.27 -3.29
CA GLU A 105 -13.90 -12.13 -4.12
C GLU A 105 -13.11 -10.85 -3.84
N THR A 106 -12.58 -10.70 -2.62
CA THR A 106 -11.84 -9.50 -2.19
C THR A 106 -10.40 -9.47 -2.71
N TYR A 107 -9.89 -10.60 -3.22
CA TYR A 107 -8.52 -10.72 -3.74
C TYR A 107 -8.17 -9.65 -4.77
N ARG A 108 -9.16 -9.25 -5.59
CA ARG A 108 -8.98 -8.27 -6.66
C ARG A 108 -8.45 -6.94 -6.11
N HIS A 109 -8.79 -6.58 -4.88
CA HIS A 109 -8.40 -5.32 -4.27
C HIS A 109 -6.97 -5.33 -3.72
N LEU A 110 -6.29 -6.49 -3.66
CA LEU A 110 -4.85 -6.52 -3.38
C LEU A 110 -4.07 -5.69 -4.40
N ASN A 111 -4.60 -5.60 -5.63
CA ASN A 111 -4.03 -4.79 -6.70
C ASN A 111 -3.88 -3.30 -6.33
N VAL A 112 -4.63 -2.80 -5.34
CA VAL A 112 -4.56 -1.41 -4.89
C VAL A 112 -3.22 -1.14 -4.22
N TYR A 113 -2.74 -2.06 -3.38
CA TYR A 113 -1.48 -1.90 -2.66
C TYR A 113 -0.24 -2.23 -3.52
N GLU A 114 -0.40 -2.94 -4.63
CA GLU A 114 0.68 -3.36 -5.53
C GLU A 114 1.70 -2.26 -5.88
N PRO A 115 1.29 -1.02 -6.24
CA PRO A 115 2.26 0.00 -6.62
C PRO A 115 3.17 0.41 -5.45
N LEU A 116 2.64 0.46 -4.22
CA LEU A 116 3.44 0.78 -3.02
C LEU A 116 4.39 -0.36 -2.67
N ILE A 117 3.97 -1.61 -2.81
CA ILE A 117 4.86 -2.75 -2.61
C ILE A 117 5.97 -2.76 -3.67
N LYS A 118 5.65 -2.49 -4.94
CA LYS A 118 6.65 -2.35 -6.02
C LYS A 118 7.68 -1.26 -5.74
N ILE A 119 7.30 -0.13 -5.11
CA ILE A 119 8.27 0.90 -4.70
C ILE A 119 9.33 0.30 -3.76
N LEU A 120 8.91 -0.46 -2.76
CA LEU A 120 9.79 -1.10 -1.79
C LEU A 120 10.68 -2.18 -2.45
N GLU A 121 10.10 -3.00 -3.32
CA GLU A 121 10.84 -4.01 -4.10
C GLU A 121 11.93 -3.37 -4.99
N ARG A 122 11.67 -2.16 -5.46
CA ARG A 122 12.62 -1.35 -6.23
C ARG A 122 13.57 -0.54 -5.36
N LYS A 123 13.63 -0.81 -4.05
CA LYS A 123 14.49 -0.12 -3.08
C LYS A 123 14.16 1.36 -2.90
N GLY A 124 12.99 1.80 -3.37
CA GLY A 124 12.43 3.10 -3.07
C GLY A 124 11.72 3.08 -1.72
N LEU A 125 11.49 4.26 -1.16
CA LEU A 125 10.78 4.43 0.10
C LEU A 125 9.71 5.49 -0.06
N PHE A 126 8.50 5.18 0.39
CA PHE A 126 7.40 6.14 0.45
C PHE A 126 7.06 6.50 1.90
N VAL A 127 6.49 7.68 2.10
CA VAL A 127 5.95 8.15 3.37
C VAL A 127 4.54 8.67 3.13
N LEU A 128 3.54 7.89 3.50
CA LEU A 128 2.13 8.29 3.40
C LEU A 128 1.72 9.00 4.69
N ARG A 129 1.53 10.31 4.64
CA ARG A 129 1.03 11.14 5.74
C ARG A 129 -0.43 11.52 5.47
N ILE A 130 -1.05 12.20 6.43
CA ILE A 130 -2.47 12.59 6.32
C ILE A 130 -2.77 13.49 5.10
N ASN A 131 -1.82 14.33 4.71
CA ASN A 131 -1.99 15.34 3.65
C ASN A 131 -1.01 15.19 2.49
N ALA A 132 -0.14 14.18 2.50
CA ALA A 132 0.86 13.99 1.45
C ALA A 132 1.26 12.52 1.32
N LEU A 133 1.59 12.12 0.10
CA LEU A 133 2.33 10.90 -0.20
C LEU A 133 3.68 11.30 -0.78
N ASP A 134 4.75 11.07 -0.01
CA ASP A 134 6.11 11.39 -0.41
C ASP A 134 6.84 10.16 -0.91
N ILE A 135 7.65 10.30 -1.96
CA ILE A 135 8.76 9.40 -2.25
C ILE A 135 10.01 10.03 -1.64
N VAL A 136 10.67 9.33 -0.72
CA VAL A 136 11.87 9.82 -0.05
C VAL A 136 12.95 10.12 -1.10
N ASN A 137 13.53 11.32 -1.04
CA ASN A 137 14.48 11.86 -2.03
C ASN A 137 13.92 11.99 -3.46
N GLY A 138 12.60 11.91 -3.65
CA GLY A 138 11.93 11.96 -4.94
C GLY A 138 10.85 13.04 -4.98
N SER A 139 9.60 12.60 -5.18
CA SER A 139 8.46 13.48 -5.41
C SER A 139 7.61 13.68 -4.16
N HIS A 140 6.99 14.85 -4.07
CA HIS A 140 5.97 15.19 -3.09
C HIS A 140 4.60 15.23 -3.78
N ILE A 141 3.66 14.40 -3.33
CA ILE A 141 2.29 14.34 -3.88
C ILE A 141 1.32 14.86 -2.82
N PRO A 142 0.74 16.07 -2.97
CA PRO A 142 -0.25 16.58 -2.03
C PRO A 142 -1.55 15.77 -2.10
N LEU A 143 -2.21 15.58 -0.96
CA LEU A 143 -3.49 14.84 -0.83
C LEU A 143 -4.69 15.75 -0.53
N GLU A 144 -4.57 17.04 -0.83
CA GLU A 144 -5.74 17.92 -0.97
C GLU A 144 -6.55 17.47 -2.18
N ASP A 145 -7.87 17.32 -2.01
CA ASP A 145 -8.81 16.83 -3.03
C ASP A 145 -8.33 15.56 -3.76
N TRP A 146 -7.63 14.69 -3.01
CA TRP A 146 -6.96 13.52 -3.60
C TRP A 146 -7.95 12.63 -4.37
N TYR A 147 -9.15 12.42 -3.84
CA TYR A 147 -10.12 11.54 -4.48
C TYR A 147 -10.52 12.07 -5.86
N GLU A 148 -10.88 13.36 -5.94
CA GLU A 148 -11.27 14.06 -7.15
C GLU A 148 -10.14 14.07 -8.19
N ASN A 149 -8.90 14.26 -7.73
CA ASN A 149 -7.70 14.29 -8.56
C ASN A 149 -7.36 12.93 -9.17
N PHE A 150 -7.64 11.83 -8.46
CA PHE A 150 -7.17 10.49 -8.84
C PHE A 150 -8.26 9.57 -9.40
N VAL A 151 -9.55 9.78 -9.11
CA VAL A 151 -10.64 8.87 -9.53
C VAL A 151 -10.86 8.79 -11.04
N ASN A 152 -10.54 9.86 -11.78
CA ASN A 152 -10.66 9.92 -13.24
C ASN A 152 -9.30 10.00 -13.95
N MET A 153 -8.21 9.78 -13.20
CA MET A 153 -6.86 9.75 -13.78
C MET A 153 -6.71 8.50 -14.66
N ASN A 154 -6.02 8.64 -15.80
CA ASN A 154 -5.70 7.50 -16.66
C ASN A 154 -4.73 6.55 -15.93
N SER A 155 -4.85 5.24 -16.20
CA SER A 155 -3.88 4.28 -15.67
C SER A 155 -2.47 4.62 -16.12
N LEU A 156 -1.53 4.52 -15.19
CA LEU A 156 -0.11 4.60 -15.52
C LEU A 156 0.42 3.19 -15.81
N GLU A 157 1.36 3.09 -16.75
CA GLU A 157 2.09 1.86 -17.02
C GLU A 157 3.12 1.68 -15.90
N ILE A 158 3.07 0.54 -15.20
CA ILE A 158 3.84 0.29 -13.98
C ILE A 158 4.72 -0.97 -14.05
N ASP A 159 4.96 -1.47 -15.26
CA ASP A 159 5.76 -2.67 -15.53
C ASP A 159 7.17 -2.32 -16.05
#